data_AF-A0A3P1VS57-F1
#
_entry.id   AF-A0A3P1VS57-F1
#
_cell.length_a   1.000
_cell.length_b   1.000
_cell.length_c   1.000
_cell.angle_alpha   90.00
_cell.angle_beta   90.00
_cell.angle_gamma   90.00
#
_symmetry.space_group_name_H-M   'P 1'
#
loop_
_entity.id
_entity.type
_entity.pdbx_description
1 polymer ?
#
loop_
_entity_poly.entity_id
_entity_poly.type
_entity_poly.pdbx_seq_one_letter_code
_entity_poly.pdbx_strand_id
1 'polypeptide(L)'
;MKIIKKCLMFILMIFAFTSCSLLFPESEPEVSTVNTPQSFTRAQKRVAIVNGTDYIRRKVADQLSNRGWKVSGAMTGKETFAIYFDQLDEITTTTKSRTDYYDGYGSYKGSGPTSTSVSKENYGYVTVYDMRTKKRLYVYDITRDSEDRIIQGIIAAMDKVEEQMR
;
A
#
# COMPACT_ATOMS: atom_id res chain seq x y z
N MET A 1 9.37 46.75 -17.10
CA MET A 1 10.33 45.67 -16.73
C MET A 1 10.11 45.04 -15.34
N LYS A 2 9.75 45.78 -14.29
CA LYS A 2 9.59 45.21 -12.92
C LYS A 2 8.45 44.19 -12.77
N ILE A 3 7.34 44.35 -13.49
CA ILE A 3 6.17 43.46 -13.43
C ILE A 3 6.42 42.12 -14.15
N ILE A 4 7.09 42.16 -15.30
CA ILE A 4 7.43 40.95 -16.08
C ILE A 4 8.36 40.03 -15.30
N LYS A 5 9.35 40.58 -14.58
CA LYS A 5 10.22 39.79 -13.67
C LYS A 5 9.45 39.12 -12.53
N LYS A 6 8.40 39.78 -12.00
CA LYS A 6 7.59 39.21 -10.91
C LYS A 6 6.69 38.07 -11.41
N CYS A 7 6.07 38.20 -12.58
CA CYS A 7 5.31 37.09 -13.18
C CYS A 7 6.21 35.91 -13.53
N LEU A 8 7.41 36.15 -14.07
CA LEU A 8 8.34 35.08 -14.42
C LEU A 8 8.80 34.30 -13.18
N MET A 9 9.10 34.99 -12.07
CA MET A 9 9.45 34.32 -10.82
C MET A 9 8.27 33.56 -10.20
N PHE A 10 7.04 34.05 -10.34
CA PHE A 10 5.85 33.36 -9.84
C PHE A 10 5.57 32.07 -10.62
N ILE A 11 5.76 32.07 -11.94
CA ILE A 11 5.62 30.87 -12.79
C ILE A 11 6.73 29.85 -12.49
N LEU A 12 7.97 30.29 -12.28
CA LEU A 12 9.08 29.42 -11.87
C LEU A 12 8.85 28.80 -10.49
N MET A 13 8.25 29.53 -9.55
CA MET A 13 7.88 28.97 -8.25
C MET A 13 6.82 27.89 -8.41
N ILE A 14 5.76 28.12 -9.19
CA ILE A 14 4.70 27.12 -9.41
C ILE A 14 5.28 25.86 -10.08
N PHE A 15 6.18 25.99 -11.06
CA PHE A 15 6.86 24.86 -11.69
C PHE A 15 7.80 24.10 -10.74
N ALA A 16 8.48 24.79 -9.82
CA ALA A 16 9.33 24.14 -8.81
C ALA A 16 8.52 23.38 -7.76
N PHE A 17 7.34 23.89 -7.38
CA PHE A 17 6.45 23.22 -6.43
C PHE A 17 5.69 22.03 -7.05
N THR A 18 5.37 22.07 -8.35
CA THR A 18 4.77 20.90 -9.04
C THR A 18 5.79 19.83 -9.43
N SER A 19 7.05 20.19 -9.65
CA SER A 19 8.10 19.22 -10.00
C SER A 19 8.65 18.42 -8.83
N CYS A 20 8.56 18.91 -7.58
CA CYS A 20 8.93 18.11 -6.41
C CYS A 20 7.91 16.99 -6.12
N SER A 21 6.63 17.19 -6.42
CA SER A 21 5.60 16.14 -6.30
C SER A 21 5.67 15.08 -7.41
N LEU A 22 6.42 15.35 -8.50
CA LEU A 22 6.62 14.44 -9.64
C LEU A 22 7.96 13.69 -9.60
N LEU A 23 8.93 14.15 -8.78
CA LEU A 23 10.27 13.55 -8.70
C LEU A 23 10.36 12.34 -7.77
N PHE A 24 9.27 12.03 -7.06
CA PHE A 24 9.10 10.77 -6.38
C PHE A 24 7.79 10.16 -6.90
N PRO A 25 7.79 9.51 -8.08
CA PRO A 25 6.78 8.46 -8.26
C PRO A 25 6.91 7.57 -7.02
N GLU A 26 5.81 7.38 -6.28
CA GLU A 26 5.79 6.38 -5.22
C GLU A 26 6.40 5.11 -5.82
N SER A 27 7.62 4.78 -5.40
CA SER A 27 8.35 3.67 -5.97
C SER A 27 7.47 2.44 -5.83
N GLU A 28 7.34 1.69 -6.93
CA GLU A 28 6.55 0.47 -6.96
C GLU A 28 6.88 -0.37 -5.71
N PRO A 29 5.88 -0.95 -5.06
CA PRO A 29 6.08 -1.74 -3.85
C PRO A 29 7.16 -2.82 -4.08
N GLU A 30 8.17 -2.84 -3.23
CA GLU A 30 9.35 -3.68 -3.42
C GLU A 30 9.02 -5.15 -3.08
N VAL A 31 8.68 -5.92 -4.12
CA VAL A 31 8.40 -7.36 -3.99
C VAL A 31 9.68 -8.17 -4.17
N SER A 32 10.16 -8.75 -3.07
CA SER A 32 11.33 -9.64 -3.04
C SER A 32 10.99 -11.04 -3.53
N THR A 33 11.72 -11.53 -4.54
CA THR A 33 11.61 -12.91 -5.03
C THR A 33 12.42 -13.85 -4.15
N VAL A 34 11.78 -14.90 -3.62
CA VAL A 34 12.43 -15.93 -2.78
C VAL A 34 12.64 -17.22 -3.56
N ASN A 35 11.62 -17.69 -4.28
CA ASN A 35 11.72 -18.86 -5.16
C ASN A 35 10.97 -18.59 -6.47
N THR A 36 11.44 -19.20 -7.56
CA THR A 36 10.72 -19.17 -8.83
C THR A 36 9.43 -20.00 -8.74
N PRO A 37 8.27 -19.45 -9.13
CA PRO A 37 7.02 -20.20 -9.17
C PRO A 37 7.11 -21.38 -10.13
N GLN A 38 6.60 -22.54 -9.72
CA GLN A 38 6.45 -23.66 -10.65
C GLN A 38 5.33 -23.35 -11.64
N SER A 39 5.52 -23.70 -12.91
CA SER A 39 4.51 -23.50 -13.94
C SER A 39 3.16 -24.08 -13.54
N PHE A 40 2.09 -23.41 -13.95
CA PHE A 40 0.72 -23.83 -13.65
C PHE A 40 -0.21 -23.46 -14.81
N THR A 41 -1.36 -24.09 -14.84
CA THR A 41 -2.38 -23.90 -15.88
C THR A 41 -3.47 -22.95 -15.42
N ARG A 42 -4.29 -22.45 -16.36
CA ARG A 42 -5.46 -21.63 -16.04
C ARG A 42 -6.42 -22.28 -15.03
N ALA A 43 -6.57 -23.61 -15.06
CA ALA A 43 -7.41 -24.36 -14.11
C ALA A 43 -6.88 -24.30 -12.65
N GLN A 44 -5.59 -24.00 -12.51
CA GLN A 44 -4.87 -23.86 -11.25
C GLN A 44 -4.81 -22.39 -10.77
N LYS A 45 -5.49 -21.43 -11.43
CA LYS A 45 -5.71 -20.07 -10.91
C LYS A 45 -6.65 -20.08 -9.69
N ARG A 46 -6.14 -20.57 -8.56
CA ARG A 46 -6.84 -20.71 -7.28
C ARG A 46 -5.94 -20.21 -6.17
N VAL A 47 -6.40 -19.22 -5.42
CA VAL A 47 -5.60 -18.53 -4.40
C VAL A 47 -6.43 -18.30 -3.13
N ALA A 48 -5.82 -18.56 -1.97
CA ALA A 48 -6.39 -18.16 -0.69
C ALA A 48 -5.76 -16.84 -0.23
N ILE A 49 -6.55 -15.96 0.38
CA ILE A 49 -6.05 -14.76 1.06
C ILE A 49 -6.31 -14.90 2.56
N VAL A 50 -5.23 -15.04 3.33
CA VAL A 50 -5.26 -15.47 4.73
C VAL A 50 -4.70 -14.37 5.64
N ASN A 51 -5.45 -14.02 6.69
CA ASN A 51 -5.04 -13.11 7.78
C ASN A 51 -4.84 -11.62 7.44
N GLY A 52 -5.38 -11.08 6.33
CA GLY A 52 -5.36 -9.64 6.03
C GLY A 52 -6.56 -8.85 6.60
N THR A 53 -6.49 -7.52 6.59
CA THR A 53 -7.68 -6.68 6.86
C THR A 53 -8.78 -6.95 5.84
N ASP A 54 -10.04 -6.80 6.25
CA ASP A 54 -11.18 -7.03 5.35
C ASP A 54 -11.16 -6.12 4.12
N TYR A 55 -10.70 -4.87 4.26
CA TYR A 55 -10.58 -3.94 3.14
C TYR A 55 -9.59 -4.44 2.09
N ILE A 56 -8.35 -4.74 2.50
CA ILE A 56 -7.29 -5.20 1.59
C ILE A 56 -7.68 -6.54 0.96
N ARG A 57 -8.17 -7.50 1.77
CA ARG A 57 -8.61 -8.81 1.28
C ARG A 57 -9.66 -8.69 0.19
N ARG A 58 -10.68 -7.87 0.40
CA ARG A 58 -11.76 -7.64 -0.58
C ARG A 58 -11.22 -7.02 -1.87
N LYS A 59 -10.38 -5.97 -1.77
CA LYS A 59 -9.82 -5.29 -2.95
C LYS A 59 -8.91 -6.19 -3.77
N VAL A 60 -8.04 -6.96 -3.12
CA VAL A 60 -7.19 -7.94 -3.79
C VAL A 60 -8.05 -9.04 -4.41
N ALA A 61 -9.06 -9.55 -3.69
CA ALA A 61 -9.96 -10.57 -4.21
C ALA A 61 -10.72 -10.10 -5.46
N ASP A 62 -11.23 -8.87 -5.46
CA ASP A 62 -11.92 -8.28 -6.61
C ASP A 62 -11.00 -8.20 -7.83
N GLN A 63 -9.78 -7.68 -7.67
CA GLN A 63 -8.82 -7.57 -8.77
C GLN A 63 -8.38 -8.92 -9.32
N LEU A 64 -8.07 -9.89 -8.45
CA LEU A 64 -7.69 -11.24 -8.88
C LEU A 64 -8.87 -11.97 -9.54
N SER A 65 -10.09 -11.81 -9.01
CA SER A 65 -11.29 -12.40 -9.60
C SER A 65 -11.56 -11.86 -11.00
N ASN A 66 -11.36 -10.55 -11.22
CA ASN A 66 -11.45 -9.92 -12.55
C ASN A 66 -10.41 -10.48 -13.54
N ARG A 67 -9.29 -11.03 -13.03
CA ARG A 67 -8.24 -11.71 -13.83
C ARG A 67 -8.48 -13.23 -13.95
N GLY A 68 -9.64 -13.72 -13.52
CA GLY A 68 -10.04 -15.12 -13.62
C GLY A 68 -9.48 -16.04 -12.53
N TRP A 69 -8.98 -15.49 -11.42
CA TRP A 69 -8.63 -16.29 -10.25
C TRP A 69 -9.88 -16.69 -9.47
N LYS A 70 -9.89 -17.93 -8.97
CA LYS A 70 -10.82 -18.36 -7.92
C LYS A 70 -10.20 -18.02 -6.57
N VAL A 71 -10.73 -16.98 -5.92
CA VAL A 71 -10.20 -16.48 -4.65
C VAL A 71 -11.01 -17.06 -3.48
N SER A 72 -10.32 -17.54 -2.46
CA SER A 72 -10.94 -18.03 -1.21
C SER A 72 -10.48 -17.18 -0.03
N GLY A 73 -11.39 -16.87 0.89
CA GLY A 73 -11.08 -16.07 2.08
C GLY A 73 -10.35 -16.83 3.19
N ALA A 74 -10.14 -18.13 3.02
CA ALA A 74 -9.41 -19.03 3.92
C ALA A 74 -8.85 -20.21 3.11
N MET A 75 -7.96 -20.98 3.72
CA MET A 75 -7.44 -22.23 3.14
C MET A 75 -8.54 -23.29 3.09
N THR A 76 -8.87 -23.80 1.90
CA THR A 76 -9.82 -24.93 1.74
C THR A 76 -9.13 -26.23 1.32
N GLY A 77 -7.83 -26.17 1.02
CA GLY A 77 -7.03 -27.30 0.55
C GLY A 77 -7.09 -27.51 -0.97
N LYS A 78 -7.82 -26.66 -1.69
CA LYS A 78 -7.96 -26.72 -3.16
C LYS A 78 -7.16 -25.63 -3.87
N GLU A 79 -6.57 -24.70 -3.13
CA GLU A 79 -5.83 -23.57 -3.65
C GLU A 79 -4.42 -23.99 -4.09
N THR A 80 -4.00 -23.47 -5.23
CA THR A 80 -2.63 -23.66 -5.75
C THR A 80 -1.67 -22.71 -5.07
N PHE A 81 -2.14 -21.50 -4.74
CA PHE A 81 -1.36 -20.46 -4.11
C PHE A 81 -2.05 -19.94 -2.85
N ALA A 82 -1.28 -19.31 -1.96
CA ALA A 82 -1.83 -18.60 -0.82
C ALA A 82 -1.08 -17.30 -0.58
N ILE A 83 -1.82 -16.25 -0.26
CA ILE A 83 -1.33 -14.93 0.16
C ILE A 83 -1.53 -14.88 1.67
N TYR A 84 -0.43 -14.94 2.42
CA TYR A 84 -0.44 -14.83 3.89
C TYR A 84 0.00 -13.44 4.30
N PHE A 85 -0.79 -12.83 5.18
CA PHE A 85 -0.38 -11.64 5.93
C PHE A 85 0.26 -12.12 7.24
N ASP A 86 1.59 -12.04 7.30
CA ASP A 86 2.40 -12.44 8.44
C ASP A 86 2.58 -11.21 9.36
N GLN A 87 2.16 -11.35 10.62
CA GLN A 87 2.16 -10.29 11.66
C GLN A 87 1.59 -8.96 11.18
N LEU A 88 0.29 -8.91 10.89
CA LEU A 88 -0.41 -7.68 10.53
C LEU A 88 -0.90 -6.96 11.80
N ASP A 89 -0.13 -5.99 12.31
CA ASP A 89 -0.57 -5.08 13.35
C ASP A 89 -0.91 -3.71 12.73
N GLU A 90 -2.16 -3.25 12.90
CA GLU A 90 -2.57 -1.90 12.51
C GLU A 90 -2.46 -0.98 13.73
N ILE A 91 -1.56 0.01 13.68
CA ILE A 91 -1.45 1.04 14.71
C ILE A 91 -2.16 2.29 14.22
N THR A 92 -3.25 2.65 14.90
CA THR A 92 -3.94 3.93 14.67
C THR A 92 -3.38 4.98 15.62
N THR A 93 -2.66 5.97 15.08
CA THR A 93 -2.18 7.13 15.83
C THR A 93 -3.08 8.32 15.60
N THR A 94 -3.68 8.83 16.68
CA THR A 94 -4.51 10.06 16.62
C THR A 94 -3.76 11.21 17.24
N THR A 95 -3.35 12.19 16.43
CA THR A 95 -2.73 13.43 16.89
C THR A 95 -3.78 14.53 16.97
N LYS A 96 -3.93 15.14 18.15
CA LYS A 96 -4.76 16.33 18.34
C LYS A 96 -3.84 17.51 18.56
N SER A 97 -3.93 18.52 17.70
CA SER A 97 -3.22 19.79 17.86
C SER A 97 -4.22 20.92 18.05
N ARG A 98 -3.86 21.88 18.90
CA ARG A 98 -4.65 23.08 19.14
C ARG A 98 -3.71 24.27 19.19
N THR A 99 -4.02 25.29 18.42
CA THR A 99 -3.23 26.53 18.38
C THR A 99 -3.73 27.47 19.46
N ASP A 100 -2.86 27.90 20.36
CA ASP A 100 -3.19 28.89 21.37
C ASP A 100 -2.72 30.27 20.92
N TYR A 101 -3.57 31.28 21.14
CA TYR A 101 -3.30 32.67 20.81
C TYR A 101 -2.99 33.46 22.07
N TYR A 102 -1.92 34.26 22.01
CA TYR A 102 -1.47 35.13 23.09
C TYR A 102 -1.35 36.56 22.55
N ASP A 103 -1.49 37.55 23.41
CA ASP A 103 -1.19 38.94 23.05
C ASP A 103 0.30 39.27 23.12
N GLY A 104 0.65 40.48 22.69
CA GLY A 104 2.04 40.98 22.68
C GLY A 104 2.68 41.11 24.06
N TYR A 105 1.91 40.97 25.15
CA TYR A 105 2.40 40.95 26.53
C TYR A 105 2.42 39.53 27.12
N GLY A 106 2.11 38.50 26.32
CA GLY A 106 2.10 37.10 26.73
C GLY A 106 0.82 36.65 27.45
N SER A 107 -0.23 37.47 27.50
CA SER A 107 -1.51 37.07 28.10
C SER A 107 -2.33 36.24 27.12
N TYR A 108 -2.87 35.13 27.61
CA TYR A 108 -3.69 34.20 26.83
C TYR A 108 -4.97 34.87 26.32
N LYS A 109 -5.23 34.75 25.00
CA LYS A 109 -6.38 35.36 24.30
C LYS A 109 -7.42 34.35 23.83
N GLY A 110 -7.12 33.05 23.93
CA GLY A 110 -8.01 31.98 23.49
C GLY A 110 -7.27 30.98 22.61
N SER A 111 -7.98 29.97 22.14
CA SER A 111 -7.43 28.94 21.27
C SER A 111 -8.24 28.80 19.99
N GLY A 112 -7.55 28.44 18.93
CA GLY A 112 -8.14 28.03 17.67
C GLY A 112 -8.82 26.66 17.77
N PRO A 113 -9.50 26.25 16.70
CA PRO A 113 -10.12 24.94 16.61
C PRO A 113 -9.08 23.82 16.82
N THR A 114 -9.51 22.72 17.44
CA THR A 114 -8.65 21.54 17.61
C THR A 114 -8.61 20.78 16.29
N SER A 115 -7.43 20.68 15.69
CA SER A 115 -7.17 19.84 14.53
C SER A 115 -6.90 18.41 15.00
N THR A 116 -7.56 17.45 14.38
CA THR A 116 -7.31 16.01 14.63
C THR A 116 -6.79 15.39 13.35
N SER A 117 -5.63 14.75 13.43
CA SER A 117 -5.06 13.94 12.35
C SER A 117 -5.00 12.50 12.81
N VAL A 118 -5.52 11.59 12.00
CA VAL A 118 -5.46 10.15 12.26
C VAL A 118 -4.52 9.54 11.22
N SER A 119 -3.42 8.93 11.65
CA SER A 119 -2.58 8.10 10.81
C SER A 119 -2.78 6.63 11.17
N LYS A 120 -2.81 5.78 10.15
CA LYS A 120 -2.87 4.33 10.30
C LYS A 120 -1.61 3.77 9.68
N GLU A 121 -0.89 2.96 10.43
CA GLU A 121 0.33 2.32 9.98
C GLU A 121 0.16 0.81 10.09
N ASN A 122 0.44 0.10 9.00
CA ASN A 122 0.51 -1.35 8.99
C ASN A 122 1.93 -1.79 9.35
N TYR A 123 2.08 -2.81 10.18
CA TYR A 123 3.35 -3.48 10.42
C TYR A 123 3.20 -4.92 9.96
N GLY A 124 4.23 -5.49 9.31
CA GLY A 124 4.23 -6.89 8.90
C GLY A 124 4.76 -7.17 7.50
N TYR A 125 4.54 -8.42 7.05
CA TYR A 125 4.92 -8.88 5.72
C TYR A 125 3.74 -9.56 5.02
N VAL A 126 3.69 -9.47 3.70
CA VAL A 126 2.82 -10.31 2.88
C VAL A 126 3.66 -11.30 2.11
N THR A 127 3.30 -12.57 2.22
CA THR A 127 4.01 -13.67 1.56
C THR A 127 3.10 -14.42 0.61
N VAL A 128 3.55 -14.62 -0.63
CA VAL A 128 2.90 -15.52 -1.60
C VAL A 128 3.56 -16.89 -1.53
N TYR A 129 2.78 -17.95 -1.35
CA TYR A 129 3.23 -19.34 -1.31
C TYR A 129 2.69 -20.14 -2.48
N ASP A 130 3.48 -21.10 -2.96
CA ASP A 130 2.99 -22.22 -3.76
C ASP A 130 2.59 -23.36 -2.82
N MET A 131 1.30 -23.69 -2.80
CA MET A 131 0.75 -24.69 -1.90
C MET A 131 1.07 -26.12 -2.32
N ARG A 132 1.51 -26.34 -3.56
CA ARG A 132 1.94 -27.65 -4.07
C ARG A 132 3.33 -28.01 -3.56
N THR A 133 4.24 -27.03 -3.58
CA THR A 133 5.65 -27.22 -3.18
C THR A 133 5.93 -26.75 -1.75
N LYS A 134 4.98 -26.06 -1.11
CA LYS A 134 5.11 -25.45 0.22
C LYS A 134 6.25 -24.43 0.30
N LYS A 135 6.62 -23.80 -0.82
CA LYS A 135 7.67 -22.79 -0.88
C LYS A 135 7.10 -21.39 -0.91
N ARG A 136 7.79 -20.45 -0.25
CA ARG A 136 7.58 -19.01 -0.41
C ARG A 136 8.08 -18.59 -1.77
N LEU A 137 7.25 -17.91 -2.55
CA LEU A 137 7.60 -17.39 -3.86
C LEU A 137 8.05 -15.94 -3.77
N TYR A 138 7.23 -15.12 -3.11
CA TYR A 138 7.45 -13.68 -2.98
C TYR A 138 7.18 -13.24 -1.55
N VAL A 139 7.95 -12.27 -1.07
CA VAL A 139 7.77 -11.60 0.21
C VAL A 139 7.76 -10.11 -0.05
N TYR A 140 6.87 -9.41 0.64
CA TYR A 140 6.71 -7.97 0.54
C TYR A 140 6.58 -7.39 1.95
N ASP A 141 7.48 -6.49 2.31
CA ASP A 141 7.41 -5.74 3.57
C ASP A 141 6.34 -4.67 3.44
N ILE A 142 5.33 -4.74 4.31
CA ILE A 142 4.21 -3.78 4.32
C ILE A 142 4.32 -2.79 5.47
N THR A 143 5.47 -2.76 6.14
CA THR A 143 5.70 -1.87 7.28
C THR A 143 5.61 -0.42 6.84
N ARG A 144 4.68 0.31 7.45
CA ARG A 144 4.32 1.71 7.17
C ARG A 144 3.83 1.96 5.75
N ASP A 145 3.43 0.92 5.02
CA ASP A 145 2.79 1.09 3.71
C ASP A 145 1.30 1.39 3.85
N SER A 146 0.81 2.25 2.95
CA SER A 146 -0.63 2.54 2.82
C SER A 146 -1.37 1.31 2.32
N GLU A 147 -2.66 1.19 2.65
CA GLU A 147 -3.47 0.04 2.18
C GLU A 147 -3.46 -0.10 0.65
N ASP A 148 -3.46 1.01 -0.08
CA ASP A 148 -3.41 1.02 -1.55
C ASP A 148 -2.06 0.50 -2.09
N ARG A 149 -0.93 0.89 -1.47
CA ARG A 149 0.39 0.32 -1.78
C ARG A 149 0.44 -1.15 -1.47
N ILE A 150 -0.17 -1.57 -0.35
CA ILE A 150 -0.23 -2.98 0.03
C ILE A 150 -0.96 -3.79 -1.05
N ILE A 151 -2.12 -3.31 -1.49
CA ILE A 151 -2.89 -3.93 -2.58
C ILE A 151 -2.04 -4.00 -3.86
N GLN A 152 -1.38 -2.90 -4.24
CA GLN A 152 -0.52 -2.86 -5.43
C GLN A 152 0.63 -3.89 -5.34
N GLY A 153 1.29 -4.02 -4.19
CA GLY A 153 2.40 -4.95 -4.00
C GLY A 153 1.97 -6.41 -4.11
N ILE A 154 0.81 -6.75 -3.56
CA ILE A 154 0.24 -8.10 -3.69
C ILE A 154 -0.08 -8.39 -5.15
N ILE A 155 -0.66 -7.44 -5.87
CA ILE A 155 -1.05 -7.60 -7.26
C ILE A 155 0.18 -7.74 -8.16
N ALA A 156 1.23 -6.94 -7.93
CA ALA A 156 2.51 -7.07 -8.61
C ALA A 156 3.17 -8.44 -8.35
N ALA A 157 3.11 -8.95 -7.12
CA ALA A 157 3.60 -10.30 -6.81
C ALA A 157 2.81 -11.38 -7.57
N MET A 158 1.49 -11.24 -7.65
CA MET A 158 0.64 -12.17 -8.39
C MET A 158 0.83 -12.06 -9.92
N ASP A 159 1.16 -10.88 -10.45
CA ASP A 159 1.52 -10.72 -11.87
C ASP A 159 2.79 -11.49 -12.19
N LYS A 160 3.82 -11.42 -11.33
CA LYS A 160 5.02 -12.27 -11.46
C LYS A 160 4.72 -13.77 -11.35
N VAL A 161 3.71 -14.16 -10.55
CA VAL A 161 3.21 -15.54 -10.56
C VAL A 161 2.62 -15.88 -11.92
N GLU A 162 1.72 -15.04 -12.46
CA GLU A 162 1.05 -15.27 -13.74
C GLU A 162 2.00 -15.39 -14.94
N GLU A 163 3.18 -14.76 -14.91
CA GLU A 163 4.22 -14.94 -15.93
C GLU A 163 4.67 -16.40 -16.09
N GLN A 164 4.51 -17.23 -15.05
CA GLN A 164 4.85 -18.66 -15.09
C GLN A 164 3.68 -19.54 -15.58
N MET A 165 2.54 -18.96 -15.95
CA MET A 165 1.40 -19.70 -16.47
C MET A 165 1.68 -20.24 -17.88
N ARG A 166 1.34 -21.51 -18.11
CA ARG A 166 1.49 -22.20 -19.41
C ARG A 166 0.22 -22.91 -19.80
#